data_AF-A0A485BD00-F1
#
_entry.id   AF-A0A485BD00-F1
#
_cell.length_a   1.000
_cell.length_b   1.000
_cell.length_c   1.000
_cell.angle_alpha   90.00
_cell.angle_beta   90.00
_cell.angle_gamma   90.00
#
_symmetry.space_group_name_H-M   'P 1'
#
loop_
_entity.id
_entity.type
_entity.pdbx_description
1 polymer ?
#
loop_
_entity_poly.entity_id
_entity_poly.type
_entity_poly.pdbx_seq_one_letter_code
_entity_poly.pdbx_strand_id
1 'polypeptide(L)'
;MCVDDPVIRELLPRVGRQITTYGFSEDADVRVEDYRQVGAQGHFRLVRQDKEVLQVTLNAPGRHNALNAAAAVAVATEEGIDDSAILRALESFQGTGRRFDFLR
;
A
#
# COMPACT_ATOMS: atom_id res chain seq x y z
N MET A 1 -10.21 0.27 -1.38
CA MET A 1 -10.69 1.24 -0.36
C MET A 1 -10.01 0.93 0.97
N CYS A 2 -9.57 1.93 1.74
CA CYS A 2 -8.84 1.68 3.00
C CYS A 2 -9.80 1.17 4.09
N VAL A 3 -9.67 -0.09 4.50
CA VAL A 3 -10.60 -0.69 5.49
C VAL A 3 -10.23 -0.38 6.95
N ASP A 4 -9.04 0.20 7.15
CA ASP A 4 -8.60 0.74 8.44
C ASP A 4 -9.33 2.06 8.79
N ASP A 5 -9.89 2.75 7.78
CA ASP A 5 -10.70 3.93 8.01
C ASP A 5 -12.13 3.52 8.40
N PRO A 6 -12.63 3.89 9.60
CA PRO A 6 -13.92 3.45 10.10
C PRO A 6 -15.10 3.97 9.26
N VAL A 7 -14.98 5.16 8.67
CA VAL A 7 -16.02 5.74 7.82
C VAL A 7 -16.08 4.97 6.50
N ILE A 8 -14.92 4.70 5.89
CA ILE A 8 -14.86 3.87 4.69
C ILE A 8 -15.45 2.48 4.96
N ARG A 9 -15.07 1.86 6.09
CA ARG A 9 -15.58 0.55 6.50
C ARG A 9 -17.10 0.52 6.63
N GLU A 10 -17.72 1.55 7.22
CA GLU A 10 -19.19 1.66 7.30
C GLU A 10 -19.85 1.80 5.91
N LEU A 11 -19.16 2.42 4.96
CA LEU A 11 -19.70 2.64 3.61
C LEU A 11 -19.61 1.41 2.70
N LEU A 12 -18.73 0.43 2.98
CA LEU A 12 -18.51 -0.74 2.13
C LEU A 12 -19.79 -1.49 1.73
N PRO A 13 -20.75 -1.79 2.64
CA PRO A 13 -21.97 -2.52 2.28
C PRO A 13 -22.90 -1.74 1.33
N ARG A 14 -22.69 -0.42 1.18
CA ARG A 14 -23.50 0.46 0.32
C ARG A 14 -22.91 0.63 -1.07
N VAL A 15 -21.71 0.11 -1.33
CA VAL A 15 -21.03 0.22 -2.63
C VAL A 15 -21.49 -0.93 -3.54
N GLY A 16 -22.27 -0.60 -4.57
CA GLY A 16 -22.81 -1.58 -5.54
C GLY A 16 -21.84 -1.99 -6.65
N ARG A 17 -20.55 -2.11 -6.35
CA ARG A 17 -19.48 -2.47 -7.31
C ARG A 17 -18.51 -3.45 -6.66
N GLN A 18 -17.65 -4.07 -7.46
CA GLN A 18 -16.52 -4.83 -6.94
C GLN A 18 -15.61 -3.90 -6.12
N ILE A 19 -15.16 -4.39 -4.96
CA ILE A 19 -14.30 -3.64 -4.05
C ILE A 19 -13.09 -4.52 -3.73
N THR A 20 -11.92 -3.92 -3.83
CA THR A 20 -10.69 -4.45 -3.22
C THR A 20 -10.28 -3.51 -2.10
N THR A 21 -10.18 -4.05 -0.90
CA THR A 21 -9.80 -3.32 0.31
C THR A 21 -8.29 -3.40 0.55
N TYR A 22 -7.76 -2.41 1.26
CA TYR A 22 -6.36 -2.43 1.69
C TYR A 22 -6.24 -1.87 3.11
N GLY A 23 -5.19 -2.27 3.83
CA GLY A 23 -4.99 -1.81 5.20
C GLY A 23 -4.05 -2.70 6.00
N PHE A 24 -3.84 -2.34 7.27
CA PHE A 24 -3.22 -3.18 8.29
C PHE A 24 -4.22 -4.15 8.92
N SER A 25 -5.53 -3.94 8.76
CA SER A 25 -6.56 -4.82 9.29
C SER A 25 -6.45 -6.24 8.72
N GLU A 26 -6.74 -7.24 9.55
CA GLU A 26 -6.64 -8.66 9.16
C GLU A 26 -7.58 -9.03 8.02
N ASP A 27 -8.71 -8.32 7.89
CA ASP A 27 -9.75 -8.51 6.88
C ASP A 27 -9.55 -7.65 5.61
N ALA A 28 -8.37 -7.05 5.44
CA ALA A 28 -8.02 -6.36 4.19
C ALA A 28 -7.64 -7.37 3.08
N ASP A 29 -8.15 -7.16 1.86
CA ASP A 29 -7.80 -7.99 0.68
C ASP A 29 -6.31 -7.83 0.28
N VAL A 30 -5.80 -6.59 0.41
CA VAL A 30 -4.37 -6.27 0.30
C VAL A 30 -3.86 -5.80 1.67
N ARG A 31 -3.27 -6.73 2.41
CA ARG A 31 -2.88 -6.53 3.80
C ARG A 31 -1.43 -6.12 3.95
N VAL A 32 -1.19 -5.06 4.72
CA VAL A 32 0.14 -4.60 5.13
C VAL A 32 0.55 -5.30 6.42
N GLU A 33 1.68 -6.01 6.39
CA GLU A 33 2.22 -6.71 7.56
C GLU A 33 3.67 -6.32 7.86
N ASP A 34 4.09 -6.54 9.10
CA ASP A 34 5.49 -6.38 9.57
C ASP A 34 6.13 -5.04 9.21
N TYR A 35 5.33 -3.96 9.25
CA TYR A 35 5.85 -2.63 8.96
C TYR A 35 6.93 -2.23 9.98
N ARG A 36 8.10 -1.89 9.44
CA ARG A 36 9.20 -1.23 10.14
C ARG A 36 9.73 -0.09 9.30
N GLN A 37 10.32 0.90 9.95
CA GLN A 37 10.95 2.03 9.28
C GLN A 37 12.44 2.03 9.57
N VAL A 38 13.27 2.22 8.54
CA VAL A 38 14.72 2.41 8.65
C VAL A 38 15.07 3.72 7.96
N GLY A 39 15.43 4.73 8.75
CA GLY A 39 15.66 6.08 8.22
C GLY A 39 14.41 6.64 7.52
N ALA A 40 14.56 7.03 6.26
CA ALA A 40 13.50 7.56 5.41
C ALA A 40 12.72 6.48 4.63
N GLN A 41 13.03 5.19 4.83
CA GLN A 41 12.42 4.09 4.09
C GLN A 41 11.50 3.26 4.99
N GLY A 42 10.35 2.86 4.43
CA GLY A 42 9.46 1.86 5.02
C GLY A 42 9.77 0.48 4.46
N HIS A 43 9.77 -0.55 5.32
CA HIS A 43 9.85 -1.96 4.91
C HIS A 43 8.67 -2.72 5.47
N PHE A 44 7.97 -3.47 4.64
CA PHE A 44 6.77 -4.21 5.02
C PHE A 44 6.48 -5.32 4.02
N ARG A 45 5.54 -6.19 4.36
CA ARG A 45 5.00 -7.19 3.44
C ARG A 45 3.63 -6.76 2.94
N LEU A 46 3.32 -7.07 1.69
CA LEU A 46 1.96 -7.05 1.18
C LEU A 46 1.49 -8.47 0.90
N VAL A 47 0.45 -8.88 1.62
CA VAL A 47 -0.28 -10.13 1.39
C VAL A 47 -1.48 -9.81 0.52
N ARG A 48 -1.59 -10.50 -0.62
CA ARG A 48 -2.65 -10.33 -1.61
C ARG A 48 -3.26 -11.71 -1.88
N GLN A 49 -4.56 -11.75 -2.16
CA GLN A 49 -5.22 -13.01 -2.50
C GLN A 49 -4.58 -13.67 -3.74
N ASP A 50 -4.34 -14.98 -3.66
CA ASP A 50 -3.83 -15.83 -4.76
C ASP A 50 -2.51 -15.36 -5.41
N LYS A 51 -1.68 -14.64 -4.66
CA LYS A 51 -0.38 -14.12 -5.11
C LYS A 51 0.71 -14.41 -4.09
N GLU A 52 1.95 -14.42 -4.56
CA GLU A 52 3.10 -14.44 -3.65
C GLU A 52 3.16 -13.15 -2.82
N VAL A 53 3.66 -13.31 -1.59
CA VAL A 53 3.87 -12.21 -0.65
C VAL A 53 4.94 -11.28 -1.19
N LEU A 54 4.60 -9.99 -1.32
CA LEU A 54 5.57 -8.98 -1.76
C LEU A 54 6.35 -8.45 -0.57
N GLN A 55 7.68 -8.51 -0.65
CA GLN A 55 8.59 -7.83 0.26
C GLN A 55 8.84 -6.43 -0.28
N VAL A 56 8.24 -5.42 0.34
CA VAL A 56 8.28 -4.04 -0.14
C VAL A 56 9.34 -3.24 0.63
N THR A 57 10.20 -2.57 -0.13
CA THR A 57 10.97 -1.41 0.34
C THR A 57 10.38 -0.17 -0.31
N LEU A 58 9.87 0.75 0.49
CA LEU A 58 9.25 1.99 0.05
C LEU A 58 10.17 3.16 0.38
N ASN A 59 10.52 3.95 -0.63
CA ASN A 59 11.29 5.18 -0.44
C ASN A 59 10.42 6.36 0.03
N ALA A 60 9.64 6.12 1.08
CA ALA A 60 8.89 7.12 1.81
C ALA A 60 8.65 6.63 3.25
N PRO A 61 8.77 7.50 4.26
CA PRO A 61 8.60 7.10 5.65
C PRO A 61 7.13 7.09 6.08
N GLY A 62 6.84 6.36 7.15
CA GLY A 62 5.57 6.36 7.85
C GLY A 62 4.56 5.33 7.36
N ARG A 63 3.76 4.82 8.30
CA ARG A 63 2.67 3.86 8.06
C ARG A 63 1.62 4.36 7.07
N HIS A 64 1.37 5.66 7.03
CA HIS A 64 0.45 6.26 6.07
C HIS A 64 0.95 6.11 4.62
N ASN A 65 2.26 6.19 4.39
CA ASN A 65 2.81 5.95 3.06
C ASN A 65 2.81 4.46 2.69
N ALA A 66 2.92 3.56 3.68
CA ALA A 66 2.67 2.14 3.44
C ALA A 66 1.21 1.89 3.02
N LEU A 67 0.23 2.57 3.62
CA LEU A 67 -1.18 2.52 3.17
C LEU A 67 -1.36 3.07 1.74
N ASN A 68 -0.71 4.20 1.43
CA ASN A 68 -0.73 4.75 0.07
C ASN A 68 -0.13 3.78 -0.95
N ALA A 69 0.99 3.14 -0.59
CA ALA A 69 1.64 2.13 -1.42
C ALA A 69 0.73 0.90 -1.59
N ALA A 70 0.09 0.40 -0.53
CA ALA A 70 -0.85 -0.72 -0.61
C ALA A 70 -2.01 -0.43 -1.56
N ALA A 71 -2.55 0.79 -1.54
CA ALA A 71 -3.57 1.23 -2.50
C ALA A 71 -3.07 1.18 -3.95
N ALA A 72 -1.85 1.68 -4.21
CA ALA A 72 -1.25 1.66 -5.53
C ALA A 72 -0.96 0.23 -6.02
N VAL A 73 -0.48 -0.65 -5.13
CA VAL A 73 -0.24 -2.07 -5.45
C VAL A 73 -1.54 -2.81 -5.72
N ALA A 74 -2.63 -2.51 -4.99
CA ALA A 74 -3.93 -3.13 -5.25
C ALA A 74 -4.38 -2.86 -6.70
N VAL A 75 -4.34 -1.60 -7.14
CA VAL A 75 -4.69 -1.21 -8.52
C VAL A 75 -3.73 -1.84 -9.54
N ALA A 76 -2.42 -1.76 -9.31
CA ALA A 76 -1.44 -2.32 -10.23
C ALA A 76 -1.57 -3.85 -10.39
N THR A 77 -1.93 -4.55 -9.31
CA THR A 77 -2.15 -6.00 -9.33
C THR A 77 -3.40 -6.35 -10.15
N GLU A 78 -4.49 -5.59 -10.02
CA GLU A 78 -5.71 -5.78 -10.81
C GLU A 78 -5.50 -5.52 -12.30
N GLU A 79 -4.66 -4.54 -12.65
CA GLU A 79 -4.25 -4.25 -14.03
C GLU A 79 -3.22 -5.24 -14.60
N GLY A 80 -2.80 -6.25 -13.82
CA GLY A 80 -1.86 -7.28 -14.26
C GLY A 80 -0.42 -6.78 -14.44
N ILE A 81 -0.03 -5.69 -13.78
CA ILE A 81 1.35 -5.19 -13.79
C ILE A 81 2.25 -6.19 -13.07
N ASP A 82 3.42 -6.44 -13.65
CA ASP A 82 4.43 -7.35 -13.11
C ASP A 82 4.95 -6.89 -11.74
N ASP A 83 5.04 -7.81 -10.79
CA ASP A 83 5.47 -7.53 -9.42
C ASP A 83 6.87 -6.90 -9.37
N SER A 84 7.76 -7.28 -10.28
CA SER A 84 9.10 -6.69 -10.35
C SER A 84 9.04 -5.20 -10.72
N ALA A 85 8.09 -4.79 -11.57
CA ALA A 85 7.90 -3.39 -11.94
C ALA A 85 7.32 -2.59 -10.77
N ILE A 86 6.36 -3.16 -10.04
CA ILE A 86 5.78 -2.56 -8.83
C ILE A 86 6.88 -2.31 -7.79
N LEU A 87 7.68 -3.34 -7.47
CA LEU A 87 8.74 -3.24 -6.47
C LEU A 87 9.79 -2.18 -6.84
N ARG A 88 10.26 -2.16 -8.10
CA ARG A 88 11.20 -1.14 -8.57
C ARG A 88 10.64 0.28 -8.45
N ALA A 89 9.36 0.48 -8.75
CA ALA A 89 8.71 1.79 -8.67
C ALA A 89 8.59 2.29 -7.23
N LEU A 90 8.23 1.43 -6.27
CA LEU A 90 8.12 1.78 -4.86
C LEU A 90 9.49 2.06 -4.22
N GLU A 91 10.51 1.29 -4.58
CA GLU A 91 11.88 1.48 -4.10
C GLU A 91 12.52 2.77 -4.64
N SER A 92 12.18 3.18 -5.87
CA SER A 92 12.72 4.39 -6.49
C SER A 92 11.82 5.62 -6.37
N PHE A 93 10.71 5.53 -5.64
CA PHE A 93 9.74 6.62 -5.49
C PHE A 93 10.40 7.89 -4.93
N GLN A 94 10.22 9.03 -5.58
CA GLN A 94 10.87 10.29 -5.22
C GLN A 94 10.01 11.19 -4.32
N GLY A 95 8.86 10.70 -3.86
CA GLY A 95 7.90 11.55 -3.17
C GLY A 95 7.15 12.48 -4.12
N THR A 96 6.48 13.46 -3.53
CA THR A 96 5.88 14.59 -4.25
C THR A 96 6.25 15.85 -3.49
N GLY A 97 6.46 16.96 -4.19
CA GLY A 97 6.90 18.20 -3.56
C GLY A 97 6.02 18.59 -2.37
N ARG A 98 6.66 19.08 -1.30
CA ARG A 98 6.01 19.46 -0.02
C ARG A 98 5.43 18.31 0.81
N ARG A 99 5.62 17.04 0.44
CA ARG A 99 5.20 15.86 1.22
C ARG A 99 6.43 15.10 1.69
N PHE A 100 6.91 15.50 2.86
CA PHE A 100 8.18 15.04 3.44
C PHE A 100 9.38 15.32 2.52
N ASP A 101 9.43 16.56 2.06
CA ASP A 101 10.41 17.06 1.11
C ASP A 101 11.69 17.45 1.84
N PHE A 102 12.78 16.73 1.58
CA PHE A 102 14.09 17.06 2.14
C PHE A 102 14.70 18.20 1.34
N LEU A 103 14.57 19.41 1.88
CA LEU A 103 15.20 20.60 1.31
C LEU A 103 16.71 20.50 1.52
N ARG A 104 17.48 20.49 0.43
CA ARG A 104 18.93 20.71 0.43
C ARG A 104 19.24 22.20 0.41
#